data_AF-A0A5B1RAC2-F1
#
_entry.id   AF-A0A5B1RAC2-F1
#
_cell.length_a   1.000
_cell.length_b   1.000
_cell.length_c   1.000
_cell.angle_alpha   90.00
_cell.angle_beta   90.00
_cell.angle_gamma   90.00
#
_symmetry.space_group_name_H-M   'P 1'
#
loop_
_entity.id
_entity.type
_entity.pdbx_description
1 polymer ?
#
loop_
_entity_poly.entity_id
_entity_poly.type
_entity_poly.pdbx_seq_one_letter_code
_entity_poly.pdbx_strand_id
1 'polypeptide(L)'
;MCDLGKITGGITGWQRQEFRELALLDYITKLRFQGKLKDGVGGNTRSALIKSWQTVYKGFCPKDVHALLRWDTKDSLIPQEDDDTFVWQKIGTEAKTTKPAQKRKRENDDDHHDIDAEVPTLKNDVITSLKAPSKKKQKTKADMNDKVRGLEWTANTWSCAYDSVLTILSNVYFTNVHQWHLKAAPANAYLTRLTEFW
;
A
#
# COMPACT_ATOMS: atom_id res chain seq x y z
N MET A 1 14.07 -33.44 12.70
CA MET A 1 15.10 -33.75 11.68
C MET A 1 14.99 -32.68 10.61
N CYS A 2 16.00 -31.82 10.44
CA CYS A 2 15.94 -30.69 9.50
C CYS A 2 16.20 -31.19 8.07
N ASP A 3 15.26 -30.92 7.17
CA ASP A 3 15.34 -31.32 5.76
C ASP A 3 16.46 -30.55 5.04
N LEU A 4 17.33 -31.28 4.32
CA LEU A 4 18.50 -30.71 3.65
C LEU A 4 18.12 -29.61 2.65
N GLY A 5 16.93 -29.68 2.04
CA GLY A 5 16.42 -28.66 1.12
C GLY A 5 16.19 -27.28 1.75
N LYS A 6 15.92 -27.23 3.06
CA LYS A 6 15.81 -25.97 3.82
C LYS A 6 17.17 -25.36 4.15
N ILE A 7 18.22 -26.20 4.20
CA ILE A 7 19.61 -25.81 4.51
C ILE A 7 20.32 -25.35 3.23
N THR A 8 20.00 -25.93 2.07
CA THR A 8 20.54 -25.52 0.76
C THR A 8 19.83 -24.31 0.14
N GLY A 9 18.95 -23.63 0.88
CA GLY A 9 18.29 -22.41 0.42
C GLY A 9 17.23 -22.63 -0.66
N GLY A 10 16.60 -23.80 -0.69
CA GLY A 10 15.44 -24.05 -1.55
C GLY A 10 14.26 -23.20 -1.11
N ILE A 11 13.78 -22.32 -1.99
CA ILE A 11 12.59 -21.51 -1.74
C ILE A 11 11.36 -22.42 -1.76
N THR A 12 10.45 -22.27 -0.80
CA THR A 12 9.19 -23.06 -0.82
C THR A 12 8.33 -22.64 -2.02
N GLY A 13 7.47 -23.54 -2.52
CA GLY A 13 6.61 -23.24 -3.67
C GLY A 13 5.76 -21.99 -3.47
N TRP A 14 5.22 -21.80 -2.27
CA TRP A 14 4.48 -20.61 -1.88
C TRP A 14 5.33 -19.33 -1.94
N GLN A 15 6.53 -19.35 -1.36
CA GLN A 15 7.44 -18.21 -1.41
C GLN A 15 7.88 -17.91 -2.84
N ARG A 16 8.13 -18.94 -3.66
CA ARG A 16 8.44 -18.77 -5.09
C ARG A 16 7.31 -18.01 -5.78
N GLN A 17 6.07 -18.38 -5.50
CA GLN A 17 4.89 -17.75 -6.06
C GLN A 17 4.78 -16.29 -5.62
N GLU A 18 4.98 -15.99 -4.34
CA GLU A 18 5.02 -14.63 -3.81
C GLU A 18 6.03 -13.74 -4.56
N PHE A 19 7.27 -14.22 -4.74
CA PHE A 19 8.28 -13.46 -5.47
C PHE A 19 7.95 -13.26 -6.95
N ARG A 20 7.31 -14.26 -7.59
CA ARG A 20 6.84 -14.12 -8.98
C ARG A 20 5.78 -13.03 -9.09
N GLU A 21 4.83 -13.02 -8.18
CA GLU A 21 3.77 -12.02 -8.14
C GLU A 21 4.34 -10.61 -7.91
N LEU A 22 5.25 -10.45 -6.96
CA LEU A 22 5.94 -9.17 -6.72
C LEU A 22 6.70 -8.67 -7.96
N ALA A 23 7.44 -9.56 -8.64
CA ALA A 23 8.16 -9.20 -9.86
C ALA A 23 7.20 -8.77 -10.99
N LEU A 24 6.02 -9.40 -11.10
CA LEU A 24 5.00 -9.00 -12.04
C LEU A 24 4.37 -7.66 -11.68
N LEU A 25 4.04 -7.43 -10.40
CA LEU A 25 3.46 -6.17 -9.93
C LEU A 25 4.42 -4.99 -10.15
N ASP A 26 5.72 -5.18 -9.93
CA ASP A 26 6.74 -4.17 -10.24
C ASP A 26 6.73 -3.86 -11.75
N TYR A 27 6.69 -4.88 -12.59
CA TYR A 27 6.62 -4.71 -14.04
C TYR A 27 5.34 -3.98 -14.49
N ILE A 28 4.19 -4.31 -13.92
CA ILE A 28 2.92 -3.60 -14.16
C ILE A 28 3.06 -2.13 -13.76
N THR A 29 3.66 -1.85 -12.60
CA THR A 29 3.89 -0.49 -12.10
C THR A 29 4.80 0.30 -13.03
N LYS A 30 5.88 -0.31 -13.52
CA LYS A 30 6.78 0.27 -14.53
C LYS A 30 6.04 0.61 -15.82
N LEU A 31 5.23 -0.30 -16.36
CA LEU A 31 4.43 -0.04 -17.57
C LEU A 31 3.40 1.07 -17.35
N ARG A 32 2.76 1.09 -16.18
CA ARG A 32 1.79 2.11 -15.79
C ARG A 32 2.42 3.49 -15.73
N PHE A 33 3.60 3.59 -15.10
CA PHE A 33 4.38 4.83 -15.05
C PHE A 33 4.79 5.32 -16.45
N GLN A 34 5.15 4.39 -17.34
CA GLN A 34 5.51 4.71 -18.72
C GLN A 34 4.30 4.99 -19.63
N GLY A 35 3.07 4.85 -19.15
CA GLY A 35 1.86 4.96 -19.97
C GLY A 35 1.74 3.89 -21.06
N LYS A 36 2.42 2.75 -20.91
CA LYS A 36 2.44 1.63 -21.88
C LYS A 36 1.58 0.44 -21.46
N LEU A 37 0.93 0.53 -20.30
CA LEU A 37 0.03 -0.51 -19.83
C LEU A 37 -1.23 -0.51 -20.71
N LYS A 38 -1.58 -1.67 -21.27
CA LYS A 38 -2.81 -1.81 -22.07
C LYS A 38 -4.05 -1.57 -21.21
N ASP A 39 -5.07 -1.00 -21.84
CA ASP A 39 -6.39 -0.86 -21.25
C ASP A 39 -6.95 -2.22 -20.83
N GLY A 40 -7.70 -2.25 -19.72
CA GLY A 40 -8.28 -3.46 -19.15
C GLY A 40 -7.45 -4.13 -18.06
N VAL A 41 -6.18 -3.72 -17.84
CA VAL A 41 -5.42 -4.16 -16.66
C VAL A 41 -5.69 -3.23 -15.49
N GLY A 42 -6.27 -3.76 -14.42
CA GLY A 42 -6.62 -3.01 -13.22
C GLY A 42 -7.11 -3.91 -12.08
N GLY A 43 -7.10 -3.39 -10.86
CA GLY A 43 -7.55 -4.13 -9.69
C GLY A 43 -7.23 -3.38 -8.41
N ASN A 44 -8.06 -3.57 -7.38
CA ASN A 44 -7.87 -2.97 -6.06
C ASN A 44 -7.10 -3.88 -5.11
N THR A 45 -7.06 -5.17 -5.43
CA THR A 45 -6.29 -6.18 -4.71
C THR A 45 -5.20 -6.72 -5.64
N ARG A 46 -4.20 -7.36 -5.02
CA ARG A 46 -3.15 -8.06 -5.75
C ARG A 46 -3.73 -9.12 -6.69
N SER A 47 -4.64 -9.97 -6.19
CA SER A 47 -5.19 -11.05 -7.03
C SER A 47 -5.97 -10.52 -8.22
N ALA A 48 -6.83 -9.49 -8.01
CA ALA A 48 -7.62 -8.90 -9.09
C ALA A 48 -6.74 -8.26 -10.17
N LEU A 49 -5.66 -7.58 -9.76
CA LEU A 49 -4.72 -6.98 -10.70
C LEU A 49 -3.95 -8.04 -11.51
N ILE A 50 -3.52 -9.13 -10.87
CA ILE A 50 -2.83 -10.22 -11.57
C ILE A 50 -3.79 -10.98 -12.49
N LYS A 51 -5.02 -11.25 -12.06
CA LYS A 51 -6.07 -11.88 -12.88
C LYS A 51 -6.37 -11.03 -14.12
N SER A 52 -6.57 -9.71 -13.97
CA SER A 52 -6.78 -8.81 -15.11
C SER A 52 -5.56 -8.69 -16.03
N TRP A 53 -4.34 -8.79 -15.48
CA TRP A 53 -3.14 -8.90 -16.31
C TRP A 53 -3.16 -10.17 -17.16
N GLN A 54 -3.49 -11.32 -16.56
CA GLN A 54 -3.49 -12.61 -17.26
C GLN A 54 -4.52 -12.69 -18.38
N THR A 55 -5.66 -11.98 -18.26
CA THR A 55 -6.65 -11.92 -19.34
C THR A 55 -6.12 -11.16 -20.56
N VAL A 56 -5.36 -10.07 -20.34
CA VAL A 56 -4.82 -9.20 -21.40
C VAL A 56 -3.49 -9.72 -21.95
N TYR A 57 -2.62 -10.27 -21.10
CA TYR A 57 -1.26 -10.71 -21.39
C TYR A 57 -1.08 -12.20 -21.10
N LYS A 58 -1.81 -13.03 -21.85
CA LYS A 58 -1.83 -14.50 -21.69
C LYS A 58 -0.43 -15.11 -21.74
N GLY A 59 -0.04 -15.80 -20.66
CA GLY A 59 1.24 -16.52 -20.56
C GLY A 59 2.49 -15.63 -20.61
N PHE A 60 2.34 -14.31 -20.46
CA PHE A 60 3.48 -13.41 -20.54
C PHE A 60 4.34 -13.48 -19.26
N CYS A 61 5.65 -13.64 -19.43
CA CYS A 61 6.65 -13.51 -18.38
C CYS A 61 7.61 -12.35 -18.74
N PRO A 62 7.76 -11.33 -17.88
CA PRO A 62 8.70 -10.24 -18.14
C PRO A 62 10.15 -10.73 -18.25
N LYS A 63 10.93 -10.12 -19.16
CA LYS A 63 12.33 -10.52 -19.41
C LYS A 63 13.25 -10.31 -18.21
N ASP A 64 12.95 -9.27 -17.43
CA ASP A 64 13.72 -8.83 -16.26
C ASP A 64 13.52 -9.77 -15.04
N VAL A 65 12.63 -10.76 -15.12
CA VAL A 65 12.43 -11.75 -14.05
C VAL A 65 13.62 -12.71 -13.97
N HIS A 66 14.12 -12.89 -12.75
CA HIS A 66 15.21 -13.81 -12.43
C HIS A 66 14.91 -15.24 -12.92
N ALA A 67 15.93 -15.94 -13.45
CA ALA A 67 15.75 -17.24 -14.11
C ALA A 67 15.01 -18.29 -13.26
N LEU A 68 15.30 -18.35 -11.96
CA LEU A 68 14.65 -19.28 -11.01
C LEU A 68 13.16 -18.99 -10.78
N LEU A 69 12.74 -17.75 -11.01
CA LEU A 69 11.37 -17.29 -10.82
C LEU A 69 10.57 -17.30 -12.13
N ARG A 70 11.19 -17.50 -13.31
CA ARG A 70 10.45 -17.49 -14.58
C ARG A 70 9.34 -18.54 -14.59
N TRP A 71 8.23 -18.19 -15.24
CA TRP A 71 7.07 -19.04 -15.47
C TRP A 71 6.80 -19.14 -16.97
N ASP A 72 6.13 -20.22 -17.36
CA ASP A 72 5.73 -20.48 -18.74
C ASP A 72 4.31 -21.07 -18.78
N THR A 73 3.90 -21.57 -19.94
CA THR A 73 2.56 -22.17 -20.10
C THR A 73 2.39 -23.46 -19.29
N LYS A 74 3.47 -24.15 -18.93
CA LYS A 74 3.44 -25.42 -18.16
C LYS A 74 3.51 -25.18 -16.65
N ASP A 75 4.35 -24.24 -16.22
CA ASP A 75 4.51 -23.75 -14.84
C ASP A 75 3.95 -22.33 -14.76
N SER A 76 2.62 -22.21 -14.87
CA SER A 76 1.92 -20.92 -14.92
C SER A 76 1.89 -20.21 -13.57
N LEU A 77 1.85 -18.87 -13.62
CA LEU A 77 1.63 -18.05 -12.43
C LEU A 77 0.19 -18.25 -11.93
N ILE A 78 0.01 -18.78 -10.72
CA ILE A 78 -1.31 -18.97 -10.11
C ILE A 78 -1.51 -17.91 -9.03
N PRO A 79 -2.33 -16.87 -9.27
CA PRO A 79 -2.53 -15.81 -8.29
C PRO A 79 -3.09 -16.40 -6.99
N GLN A 80 -2.57 -15.97 -5.85
CA GLN A 80 -3.24 -16.25 -4.58
C GLN A 80 -4.68 -15.72 -4.62
N GLU A 81 -5.64 -16.53 -4.16
CA GLU A 81 -7.03 -16.14 -4.08
C GLU A 81 -7.23 -15.09 -2.97
N ASP A 82 -8.03 -14.06 -3.27
CA ASP A 82 -8.52 -13.17 -2.23
C ASP A 82 -9.70 -13.85 -1.53
N ASP A 83 -9.88 -13.53 -0.24
CA ASP A 83 -11.12 -13.87 0.45
C ASP A 83 -12.23 -12.96 -0.08
N ASP A 84 -13.24 -13.55 -0.74
CA ASP A 84 -14.40 -12.83 -1.28
C ASP A 84 -15.18 -12.06 -0.20
N THR A 85 -14.99 -12.42 1.07
CA THR A 85 -15.58 -11.75 2.23
C THR A 85 -14.79 -10.50 2.66
N PHE A 86 -13.58 -10.30 2.13
CA PHE A 86 -12.71 -9.21 2.53
C PHE A 86 -13.20 -7.88 1.98
N VAL A 87 -13.68 -7.01 2.87
CA VAL A 87 -14.08 -5.64 2.54
C VAL A 87 -13.18 -4.66 3.28
N TRP A 88 -12.54 -3.74 2.54
CA TRP A 88 -11.77 -2.64 3.13
C TRP A 88 -12.66 -1.78 4.02
N GLN A 89 -12.47 -1.87 5.34
CA GLN A 89 -13.19 -1.04 6.31
C GLN A 89 -12.42 0.25 6.60
N LYS A 90 -13.13 1.37 6.66
CA LYS A 90 -12.56 2.64 7.13
C LYS A 90 -12.48 2.64 8.65
N ILE A 91 -11.26 2.66 9.17
CA ILE A 91 -11.00 2.83 10.60
C ILE A 91 -11.68 4.11 11.10
N GLY A 92 -12.48 4.01 12.16
CA GLY A 92 -13.20 5.13 12.78
C GLY A 92 -14.63 5.35 12.29
N THR A 93 -15.17 4.50 11.41
CA THR A 93 -16.60 4.48 11.10
C THR A 93 -17.18 3.22 11.72
N GLU A 94 -17.88 3.34 12.85
CA GLU A 94 -18.65 2.22 13.37
C GLU A 94 -19.62 1.75 12.28
N ALA A 95 -19.58 0.46 11.96
CA ALA A 95 -20.48 -0.14 10.99
C ALA A 95 -21.91 0.09 11.48
N LYS A 96 -22.64 1.02 10.82
CA LYS A 96 -24.06 1.20 11.09
C LYS A 96 -24.75 -0.10 10.71
N THR A 97 -25.16 -0.87 11.71
CA THR A 97 -26.07 -1.99 11.53
C THR A 97 -27.36 -1.44 10.94
N THR A 98 -27.58 -1.71 9.66
CA THR A 98 -28.84 -1.37 8.99
C THR A 98 -29.95 -2.20 9.60
N LYS A 99 -30.71 -1.62 10.53
CA LYS A 99 -32.02 -2.18 10.90
C LYS A 99 -32.92 -2.13 9.67
N PRO A 100 -33.69 -3.18 9.35
CA PRO A 100 -34.54 -3.20 8.18
C PRO A 100 -35.63 -2.13 8.32
N ALA A 101 -35.69 -1.22 7.35
CA ALA A 101 -36.72 -0.19 7.28
C ALA A 101 -38.06 -0.85 6.92
N GLN A 102 -39.03 -0.79 7.83
CA GLN A 102 -40.42 -1.15 7.55
C GLN A 102 -40.97 -0.23 6.46
N LYS A 103 -41.31 -0.80 5.29
CA LYS A 103 -42.02 -0.10 4.22
C LYS A 103 -43.40 0.30 4.70
N ARG A 104 -43.69 1.60 4.78
CA ARG A 104 -45.06 2.12 4.82
C ARG A 104 -45.65 2.03 3.42
N LYS A 105 -46.69 1.21 3.27
CA LYS A 105 -47.50 1.03 2.06
C LYS A 105 -48.22 2.36 1.73
N ARG A 106 -48.08 2.85 0.51
CA ARG A 106 -49.07 3.74 -0.13
C ARG A 106 -49.49 3.07 -1.42
N GLU A 107 -50.80 2.88 -1.56
CA GLU A 107 -51.47 2.35 -2.74
C GLU A 107 -51.46 3.40 -3.86
N ASN A 108 -51.08 2.99 -5.07
CA ASN A 108 -51.85 3.19 -6.28
C ASN A 108 -51.25 2.38 -7.45
N ASP A 109 -52.16 1.85 -8.27
CA ASP A 109 -52.01 1.08 -9.49
C ASP A 109 -51.05 1.72 -10.52
N ASP A 110 -50.17 0.92 -11.13
CA ASP A 110 -50.39 0.34 -12.47
C ASP A 110 -49.13 -0.43 -12.95
N ASP A 111 -49.38 -1.40 -13.82
CA ASP A 111 -48.52 -2.47 -14.34
C ASP A 111 -47.14 -2.06 -14.90
N HIS A 112 -46.09 -2.79 -14.49
CA HIS A 112 -45.23 -3.64 -15.34
C HIS A 112 -43.94 -4.10 -14.61
N HIS A 113 -43.64 -5.38 -14.79
CA HIS A 113 -42.46 -6.12 -14.31
C HIS A 113 -41.11 -5.44 -14.60
N ASP A 114 -40.27 -5.27 -13.56
CA ASP A 114 -38.93 -5.86 -13.49
C ASP A 114 -38.38 -5.75 -12.06
N ILE A 115 -38.02 -6.88 -11.46
CA ILE A 115 -37.42 -6.94 -10.11
C ILE A 115 -35.91 -6.78 -10.29
N ASP A 116 -35.45 -5.54 -10.38
CA ASP A 116 -34.03 -5.24 -10.14
C ASP A 116 -33.80 -5.14 -8.62
N ALA A 117 -33.24 -6.20 -8.06
CA ALA A 117 -32.68 -6.18 -6.72
C ALA A 117 -31.44 -5.26 -6.73
N GLU A 118 -31.62 -3.99 -6.34
CA GLU A 118 -30.50 -3.09 -6.06
C GLU A 118 -29.68 -3.61 -4.87
N VAL A 119 -28.65 -4.40 -5.19
CA VAL A 119 -27.53 -4.65 -4.28
C VAL A 119 -26.73 -3.35 -4.17
N PRO A 120 -26.50 -2.79 -2.97
CA PRO A 120 -25.71 -1.59 -2.82
C PRO A 120 -24.25 -1.91 -3.14
N THR A 121 -23.84 -1.67 -4.38
CA THR A 121 -22.43 -1.76 -4.77
C THR A 121 -21.70 -0.56 -4.18
N LEU A 122 -21.03 -0.79 -3.05
CA LEU A 122 -19.90 0.04 -2.65
C LEU A 122 -18.89 0.00 -3.81
N LYS A 123 -18.83 1.10 -4.56
CA LYS A 123 -17.88 1.29 -5.65
C LYS A 123 -16.47 1.27 -5.04
N ASN A 124 -15.87 0.09 -5.00
CA ASN A 124 -14.43 -0.02 -4.84
C ASN A 124 -13.84 0.59 -6.11
N ASP A 125 -13.44 1.86 -6.05
CA ASP A 125 -12.89 2.62 -7.18
C ASP A 125 -11.73 1.83 -7.78
N VAL A 126 -11.99 1.04 -8.82
CA VAL A 126 -10.95 0.38 -9.60
C VAL A 126 -10.15 1.51 -10.21
N ILE A 127 -8.94 1.74 -9.68
CA ILE A 127 -8.07 2.79 -10.21
C ILE A 127 -7.59 2.29 -11.57
N THR A 128 -8.34 2.64 -12.63
CA THR A 128 -7.99 2.38 -14.02
C THR A 128 -7.24 3.55 -14.64
N SER A 129 -7.40 4.76 -14.11
CA SER A 129 -6.84 5.98 -14.68
C SER A 129 -6.12 6.86 -13.64
N LEU A 130 -5.05 7.53 -14.09
CA LEU A 130 -4.26 8.49 -13.32
C LEU A 130 -5.05 9.80 -13.16
N LYS A 131 -6.05 9.83 -12.28
CA LYS A 131 -6.56 11.12 -11.77
C LYS A 131 -5.65 11.58 -10.64
N ALA A 132 -5.14 12.80 -10.75
CA ALA A 132 -4.36 13.42 -9.68
C ALA A 132 -5.18 13.42 -8.38
N PRO A 133 -4.58 13.02 -7.23
CA PRO A 133 -5.30 13.01 -5.98
C PRO A 133 -5.79 14.41 -5.64
N SER A 134 -7.07 14.54 -5.29
CA SER A 134 -7.62 15.82 -4.85
C SER A 134 -6.82 16.34 -3.64
N LYS A 135 -6.58 17.65 -3.59
CA LYS A 135 -5.83 18.31 -2.50
C LYS A 135 -6.48 17.92 -1.16
N LYS A 136 -5.79 17.11 -0.34
CA LYS A 136 -6.25 16.74 1.00
C LYS A 136 -6.32 18.00 1.86
N LYS A 137 -7.50 18.32 2.38
CA LYS A 137 -7.64 19.33 3.45
C LYS A 137 -7.25 18.67 4.78
N GLN A 138 -6.31 19.30 5.49
CA GLN A 138 -5.88 18.85 6.81
C GLN A 138 -7.09 18.87 7.78
N LYS A 139 -7.45 17.69 8.30
CA LYS A 139 -8.65 17.53 9.16
C LYS A 139 -8.35 17.63 10.66
N THR A 140 -7.09 17.62 11.07
CA THR A 140 -6.71 17.60 12.48
C THR A 140 -5.91 18.85 12.80
N LYS A 141 -6.42 19.68 13.73
CA LYS A 141 -5.58 20.66 14.42
C LYS A 141 -4.61 19.86 15.28
N ALA A 142 -3.32 19.97 15.01
CA ALA A 142 -2.31 19.40 15.88
C ALA A 142 -2.42 20.09 17.25
N ASP A 143 -2.46 19.30 18.32
CA ASP A 143 -2.31 19.84 19.67
C ASP A 143 -0.90 20.46 19.76
N MET A 144 -0.84 21.77 20.05
CA MET A 144 0.43 22.50 20.11
C MET A 144 1.27 22.14 21.34
N ASN A 145 0.72 21.33 22.25
CA ASN A 145 1.38 20.91 23.48
C ASN A 145 2.11 19.56 23.36
N ASP A 146 2.11 18.93 22.18
CA ASP A 146 2.87 17.70 21.94
C ASP A 146 4.36 18.05 21.82
N LYS A 147 5.18 17.52 22.75
CA LYS A 147 6.54 18.01 23.03
C LYS A 147 7.56 17.67 21.94
N VAL A 148 7.20 16.86 20.96
CA VAL A 148 8.07 16.51 19.84
C VAL A 148 7.39 16.88 18.54
N ARG A 149 7.44 18.16 18.21
CA ARG A 149 7.04 18.64 16.88
C ARG A 149 8.19 18.32 15.92
N GLY A 150 7.94 17.41 14.98
CA GLY A 150 8.86 17.14 13.89
C GLY A 150 9.10 18.39 13.04
N LEU A 151 10.21 18.38 12.31
CA LEU A 151 10.52 19.44 11.35
C LEU A 151 9.47 19.50 10.25
N GLU A 152 9.12 20.71 9.81
CA GLU A 152 8.14 20.91 8.74
C GLU A 152 8.76 20.60 7.39
N TRP A 153 8.18 19.63 6.70
CA TRP A 153 8.63 19.25 5.36
C TRP A 153 8.45 20.40 4.37
N THR A 154 9.50 20.69 3.58
CA THR A 154 9.46 21.70 2.54
C THR A 154 9.68 21.08 1.15
N ALA A 155 8.74 21.34 0.23
CA ALA A 155 8.75 20.78 -1.12
C ALA A 155 9.91 21.29 -1.98
N ASN A 156 10.42 22.50 -1.71
CA ASN A 156 11.43 23.15 -2.54
C ASN A 156 12.84 22.54 -2.32
N THR A 157 13.13 22.07 -1.11
CA THR A 157 14.43 21.51 -0.74
C THR A 157 14.42 19.99 -0.62
N TRP A 158 13.25 19.36 -0.82
CA TRP A 158 13.06 17.91 -0.66
C TRP A 158 13.57 17.43 0.70
N SER A 159 13.29 18.20 1.76
CA SER A 159 13.93 18.06 3.07
C SER A 159 13.61 16.77 3.82
N CYS A 160 12.72 15.91 3.33
CA CYS A 160 12.19 14.75 4.07
C CYS A 160 13.28 13.80 4.61
N ALA A 161 14.34 13.57 3.83
CA ALA A 161 15.45 12.73 4.28
C ALA A 161 16.22 13.40 5.44
N TYR A 162 16.42 14.71 5.39
CA TYR A 162 17.11 15.46 6.44
C TYR A 162 16.22 15.67 7.67
N ASP A 163 14.94 15.98 7.47
CA ASP A 163 13.95 16.18 8.53
C ASP A 163 13.81 14.93 9.40
N SER A 164 13.80 13.74 8.77
CA SER A 164 13.74 12.46 9.49
C SER A 164 15.00 12.21 10.31
N VAL A 165 16.20 12.43 9.75
CA VAL A 165 17.47 12.29 10.48
C VAL A 165 17.55 13.27 11.65
N LEU A 166 17.25 14.54 11.42
CA LEU A 166 17.28 15.57 12.46
C LEU A 166 16.24 15.32 13.57
N THR A 167 15.06 14.81 13.22
CA THR A 167 14.03 14.42 14.19
C THR A 167 14.48 13.23 15.06
N ILE A 168 15.18 12.26 14.47
CA ILE A 168 15.76 11.14 15.22
C ILE A 168 16.84 11.66 16.17
N LEU A 169 17.77 12.48 15.68
CA LEU A 169 18.85 13.05 16.49
C LEU A 169 18.31 13.92 17.63
N SER A 170 17.29 14.75 17.36
CA SER A 170 16.65 15.56 18.40
C SER A 170 15.98 14.70 19.47
N ASN A 171 15.34 13.61 19.08
CA ASN A 171 14.72 12.68 20.03
C ASN A 171 15.79 12.00 20.91
N VAL A 172 16.90 11.54 20.33
CA VAL A 172 18.03 10.96 21.09
C VAL A 172 18.61 11.99 22.07
N TYR A 173 18.76 13.24 21.64
CA TYR A 173 19.22 14.33 22.51
C TYR A 173 18.25 14.56 23.68
N PHE A 174 16.97 14.80 23.41
CA PHE A 174 15.98 15.12 24.45
C PHE A 174 15.67 13.96 25.41
N THR A 175 15.80 12.72 24.95
CA THR A 175 15.58 11.54 25.80
C THR A 175 16.77 11.23 26.70
N ASN A 176 18.00 11.48 26.25
CA ASN A 176 19.20 11.21 27.05
C ASN A 176 20.37 12.14 26.70
N VAL A 177 20.28 13.38 27.18
CA VAL A 177 21.29 14.42 26.98
C VAL A 177 22.67 13.96 27.46
N HIS A 178 22.75 13.28 28.60
CA HIS A 178 24.04 12.85 29.17
C HIS A 178 24.75 11.81 28.28
N GLN A 179 24.03 10.80 27.80
CA GLN A 179 24.62 9.82 26.86
C GLN A 179 24.94 10.45 25.50
N TRP A 180 24.17 11.46 25.07
CA TRP A 180 24.44 12.19 23.85
C TRP A 180 25.82 12.87 23.89
N HIS A 181 26.12 13.64 24.95
CA HIS A 181 27.42 14.30 25.08
C HIS A 181 28.60 13.32 25.21
N LEU A 182 28.39 12.15 25.83
CA LEU A 182 29.46 11.17 26.03
C LEU A 182 29.75 10.30 24.80
N LYS A 183 28.73 9.95 24.01
CA LYS A 183 28.85 8.93 22.96
C LYS A 183 28.51 9.44 21.56
N ALA A 184 27.49 10.27 21.41
CA ALA A 184 26.97 10.67 20.10
C ALA A 184 27.65 11.95 19.58
N ALA A 185 27.78 12.99 20.41
CA ALA A 185 28.41 14.25 20.03
C ALA A 185 29.89 14.09 19.64
N PRO A 186 30.73 13.31 20.35
CA PRO A 186 32.15 13.15 20.00
C PRO A 186 32.37 12.30 18.74
N ALA A 187 31.36 11.54 18.30
CA ALA A 187 31.47 10.70 17.10
C ALA A 187 31.53 11.52 15.80
N ASN A 188 31.18 12.81 15.85
CA ASN A 188 31.19 13.69 14.67
C ASN A 188 31.50 15.13 15.07
N ALA A 189 32.51 15.74 14.44
CA ALA A 189 32.92 17.12 14.68
C ALA A 189 31.77 18.14 14.51
N TYR A 190 30.83 17.89 13.60
CA TYR A 190 29.65 18.76 13.41
C TYR A 190 28.66 18.63 14.58
N LEU A 191 28.50 17.44 15.15
CA LEU A 191 27.63 17.23 16.32
C LEU A 191 28.26 17.79 17.60
N THR A 192 29.58 17.71 17.73
CA THR A 192 30.32 18.37 18.82
C THR A 192 30.10 19.88 18.79
N ARG A 193 30.26 20.49 17.61
CA ARG A 193 30.04 21.93 17.43
C ARG A 193 28.60 22.34 17.74
N LEU A 194 27.61 21.51 17.42
CA LEU A 194 26.20 21.79 17.76
C LEU A 194 25.96 21.83 19.28
N THR A 195 26.70 21.06 20.07
CA THR A 195 26.59 21.11 21.55
C THR A 195 27.33 22.28 22.19
N GLU A 196 28.22 22.97 21.48
CA GLU A 196 28.94 24.13 22.01
C GLU A 196 28.10 25.42 22.00
N PHE A 197 27.05 25.47 21.18
CA PHE A 197 26.19 26.64 21.03
C PHE A 197 24.92 26.62 21.90
N TRP A 198 24.70 25.55 22.67
CA TRP A 198 23.49 25.33 23.47
C TRP A 198 23.81 25.00 24.92
#